data_AF-A0A0L0JDL1-F1
#
_entry.id   AF-A0A0L0JDL1-F1
#
_cell.length_a   1.000
_cell.length_b   1.000
_cell.length_c   1.000
_cell.angle_alpha   90.00
_cell.angle_beta   90.00
_cell.angle_gamma   90.00
#
_symmetry.space_group_name_H-M   'P 1'
#
loop_
_entity.id
_entity.type
_entity.pdbx_description
1 polymer ?
#
loop_
_entity_poly.entity_id
_entity_poly.type
_entity_poly.pdbx_seq_one_letter_code
_entity_poly.pdbx_strand_id
1 'polypeptide(L)'
;MGADGGFPTYVPGDPSEAGMTAGAVSALAWNGTGHGDLLDGAARWLLDAQHEDGTYERSWSLSEANTIWRATWALHSMPEATRTALKDRIAHADDASWRFLTRAQNEDGGWGYRPGDPASTCYSLLALSAMGRRADDDAVLHAGVAHLLSRQASDGTFTALPDQVAPRTLLFDAPVFTDIWVLLALTACSGDAAR
;
A
#
# COMPACT_ATOMS: atom_id res chain seq x y z
N MET A 1 9.14 13.74 -12.85
CA MET A 1 7.85 13.35 -13.45
C MET A 1 8.10 12.98 -14.90
N GLY A 2 7.54 11.87 -15.36
CA GLY A 2 7.41 11.55 -16.78
C GLY A 2 6.43 12.49 -17.47
N ALA A 3 6.39 12.47 -18.80
CA ALA A 3 5.45 13.29 -19.57
C ALA A 3 3.97 12.91 -19.33
N ASP A 4 3.72 11.75 -18.72
CA ASP A 4 2.39 11.19 -18.43
C ASP A 4 1.85 11.57 -17.04
N GLY A 5 2.64 12.23 -16.18
CA GLY A 5 2.23 12.55 -14.81
C GLY A 5 2.79 11.62 -13.73
N GLY A 6 3.34 10.47 -14.11
CA GLY A 6 3.92 9.49 -13.18
C GLY A 6 5.43 9.68 -12.95
N PHE A 7 6.06 8.73 -12.25
CA PHE A 7 7.50 8.68 -12.04
C PHE A 7 8.08 7.33 -12.49
N PRO A 8 9.14 7.35 -13.32
CA PRO A 8 9.92 6.15 -13.64
C PRO A 8 10.89 5.79 -12.51
N THR A 9 11.46 4.58 -12.59
CA THR A 9 12.45 4.10 -11.60
C THR A 9 13.82 4.77 -11.75
N TYR A 10 14.38 4.86 -12.96
CA TYR A 10 15.79 5.22 -13.14
C TYR A 10 16.01 6.57 -13.83
N VAL A 11 15.46 6.75 -15.03
CA VAL A 11 15.75 7.94 -15.84
C VAL A 11 14.48 8.61 -16.37
N PRO A 12 14.49 9.94 -16.56
CA PRO A 12 13.39 10.63 -17.24
C PRO A 12 13.14 10.06 -18.64
N GLY A 13 11.88 9.81 -18.97
CA GLY A 13 11.45 9.27 -20.27
C GLY A 13 11.17 7.77 -20.27
N ASP A 14 11.62 7.03 -19.25
CA ASP A 14 11.17 5.65 -19.02
C ASP A 14 9.68 5.62 -18.63
N PRO A 15 8.99 4.48 -18.83
CA PRO A 15 7.62 4.30 -18.37
C PRO A 15 7.49 4.55 -16.86
N SER A 16 6.44 5.25 -16.49
CA SER A 16 6.10 5.46 -15.08
C SER A 16 5.62 4.16 -14.42
N GLU A 17 5.97 4.00 -13.14
CA GLU A 17 5.57 2.83 -12.34
C GLU A 17 4.72 3.28 -11.14
N ALA A 18 3.72 2.49 -10.78
CA ALA A 18 2.81 2.84 -9.68
C ALA A 18 3.52 2.91 -8.33
N GLY A 19 4.40 1.95 -8.04
CA GLY A 19 5.21 1.96 -6.83
C GLY A 19 6.10 3.20 -6.71
N MET A 20 6.74 3.62 -7.80
CA MET A 20 7.63 4.79 -7.85
C MET A 20 6.86 6.10 -7.76
N THR A 21 5.75 6.21 -8.50
CA THR A 21 4.86 7.38 -8.47
C THR A 21 4.30 7.59 -7.06
N ALA A 22 3.77 6.53 -6.44
CA ALA A 22 3.26 6.58 -5.08
C ALA A 22 4.35 6.94 -4.05
N GLY A 23 5.56 6.40 -4.20
CA GLY A 23 6.70 6.74 -3.35
C GLY A 23 7.09 8.23 -3.45
N ALA A 24 7.17 8.76 -4.66
CA ALA A 24 7.46 10.18 -4.90
C ALA A 24 6.39 11.09 -4.29
N VAL A 25 5.11 10.76 -4.49
CA VAL A 25 3.99 11.48 -3.88
C VAL A 25 4.12 11.48 -2.35
N SER A 26 4.34 10.31 -1.75
CA SER A 26 4.41 10.16 -0.29
C SER A 26 5.51 11.04 0.32
N ALA A 27 6.63 11.20 -0.38
CA ALA A 27 7.72 12.08 0.04
C ALA A 27 7.42 13.57 -0.17
N LEU A 28 6.83 13.93 -1.31
CA LEU A 28 6.60 15.33 -1.69
C LEU A 28 5.37 15.95 -1.02
N ALA A 29 4.39 15.13 -0.63
CA ALA A 29 3.14 15.59 -0.03
C ALA A 29 3.36 16.33 1.31
N TRP A 30 4.44 16.03 2.04
CA TRP A 30 4.80 16.73 3.28
C TRP A 30 5.09 18.22 3.07
N ASN A 31 5.52 18.61 1.87
CA ASN A 31 5.71 20.01 1.46
C ASN A 31 4.79 20.37 0.29
N GLY A 32 3.52 19.94 0.36
CA GLY A 32 2.60 19.95 -0.77
C GLY A 32 2.32 21.31 -1.42
N THR A 33 2.52 22.42 -0.71
CA THR A 33 2.36 23.78 -1.27
C THR A 33 3.41 24.13 -2.32
N GLY A 34 4.59 23.50 -2.29
CA GLY A 34 5.65 23.69 -3.29
C GLY A 34 5.49 22.82 -4.55
N HIS A 35 4.55 21.86 -4.54
CA HIS A 35 4.46 20.80 -5.54
C HIS A 35 3.03 20.50 -6.01
N GLY A 36 2.09 21.44 -5.86
CA GLY A 36 0.66 21.23 -6.12
C GLY A 36 0.33 20.59 -7.47
N ASP A 37 0.77 21.20 -8.58
CA ASP A 37 0.51 20.69 -9.94
C ASP A 37 1.13 19.30 -10.16
N LEU A 38 2.29 19.05 -9.55
CA LEU A 38 2.97 17.77 -9.66
C LEU A 38 2.22 16.66 -8.92
N LEU A 39 1.76 16.96 -7.70
CA LEU A 39 0.99 16.04 -6.88
C LEU A 39 -0.38 15.76 -7.51
N ASP A 40 -1.03 16.76 -8.09
CA ASP A 40 -2.29 16.63 -8.81
C ASP A 40 -2.16 15.76 -10.07
N GLY A 41 -1.10 15.97 -10.87
CA GLY A 41 -0.78 15.11 -12.02
C GLY A 41 -0.52 13.66 -11.61
N ALA A 42 0.29 13.45 -10.56
CA ALA A 42 0.59 12.12 -10.04
C ALA A 42 -0.65 11.42 -9.43
N ALA A 43 -1.55 12.18 -8.80
CA ALA A 43 -2.82 11.65 -8.28
C ALA A 43 -3.66 11.05 -9.42
N ARG A 44 -3.84 11.81 -10.51
CA ARG A 44 -4.62 11.36 -11.66
C ARG A 44 -3.98 10.18 -12.34
N TRP A 45 -2.65 10.21 -12.52
CA TRP A 45 -1.92 9.08 -13.09
C TRP A 45 -2.10 7.81 -12.25
N LEU A 46 -2.00 7.89 -10.91
CA LEU A 46 -2.23 6.73 -10.04
C LEU A 46 -3.66 6.20 -10.20
N LEU A 47 -4.67 7.07 -10.21
CA LEU A 47 -6.06 6.69 -10.40
C LEU A 47 -6.31 6.05 -11.79
N ASP A 48 -5.59 6.49 -12.82
CA ASP A 48 -5.70 5.95 -14.18
C ASP A 48 -4.90 4.64 -14.36
N ALA A 49 -3.86 4.43 -13.55
CA ALA A 49 -3.02 3.24 -13.58
C ALA A 49 -3.63 2.03 -12.84
N GLN A 50 -4.70 2.22 -12.07
CA GLN A 50 -5.40 1.15 -11.39
C GLN A 50 -6.13 0.25 -12.41
N HIS A 51 -6.02 -1.06 -12.25
CA HIS A 51 -6.83 -2.02 -13.01
C HIS A 51 -8.28 -2.04 -12.50
N GLU A 52 -9.22 -2.47 -13.34
CA GLU A 52 -10.66 -2.54 -12.98
C GLU A 52 -10.95 -3.40 -11.74
N ASP A 53 -10.09 -4.40 -11.45
CA ASP A 53 -10.23 -5.28 -10.30
C ASP A 53 -9.73 -4.65 -8.98
N GLY A 54 -9.15 -3.46 -9.03
CA GLY A 54 -8.60 -2.73 -7.89
C GLY A 54 -7.08 -2.88 -7.71
N THR A 55 -6.42 -3.71 -8.50
CA THR A 55 -4.96 -3.93 -8.42
C THR A 55 -4.15 -2.93 -9.23
N TYR A 56 -2.83 -3.04 -9.12
CA TYR A 56 -1.84 -2.27 -9.89
C TYR A 56 -0.74 -3.21 -10.38
N GLU A 57 0.10 -2.73 -11.30
CA GLU A 57 1.37 -3.38 -11.60
C GLU A 57 2.23 -3.54 -10.31
N ARG A 58 2.83 -4.72 -10.13
CA ARG A 58 3.44 -5.15 -8.85
C ARG A 58 4.80 -4.52 -8.56
N SER A 59 5.39 -3.83 -9.52
CA SER A 59 6.64 -3.10 -9.41
C SER A 59 7.75 -3.99 -8.81
N TRP A 60 8.28 -3.67 -7.63
CA TRP A 60 9.40 -4.37 -6.99
C TRP A 60 8.98 -5.38 -5.91
N SER A 61 7.71 -5.84 -5.91
CA SER A 61 7.19 -6.84 -4.96
C SER A 61 6.48 -7.99 -5.69
N LEU A 62 6.42 -9.16 -5.06
CA LEU A 62 5.55 -10.27 -5.48
C LEU A 62 4.09 -10.10 -5.02
N SER A 63 3.84 -9.18 -4.08
CA SER A 63 2.54 -8.95 -3.46
C SER A 63 1.80 -7.79 -4.14
N GLU A 64 0.60 -8.05 -4.68
CA GLU A 64 -0.30 -7.00 -5.20
C GLU A 64 -0.64 -5.97 -4.10
N ALA A 65 -0.74 -6.42 -2.85
CA ALA A 65 -1.06 -5.58 -1.71
C ALA A 65 0.01 -4.49 -1.47
N ASN A 66 1.27 -4.73 -1.86
CA ASN A 66 2.34 -3.73 -1.71
C ASN A 66 2.04 -2.46 -2.51
N THR A 67 1.74 -2.61 -3.81
CA THR A 67 1.45 -1.45 -4.66
C THR A 67 0.10 -0.83 -4.29
N ILE A 68 -0.90 -1.63 -3.94
CA ILE A 68 -2.20 -1.12 -3.45
C ILE A 68 -2.00 -0.22 -2.22
N TRP A 69 -1.25 -0.68 -1.22
CA TRP A 69 -0.94 0.13 -0.04
C TRP A 69 -0.23 1.43 -0.42
N ARG A 70 0.82 1.37 -1.24
CA ARG A 70 1.57 2.56 -1.66
C ARG A 70 0.65 3.58 -2.35
N ALA A 71 -0.14 3.13 -3.33
CA ALA A 71 -1.06 4.00 -4.06
C ALA A 71 -2.11 4.64 -3.15
N THR A 72 -2.72 3.83 -2.27
CA THR A 72 -3.72 4.30 -1.31
C THR A 72 -3.12 5.32 -0.34
N TRP A 73 -1.96 5.00 0.26
CA TRP A 73 -1.26 5.91 1.15
C TRP A 73 -0.89 7.24 0.46
N ALA A 74 -0.42 7.18 -0.78
CA ALA A 74 -0.10 8.34 -1.58
C ALA A 74 -1.33 9.24 -1.82
N LEU A 75 -2.45 8.67 -2.28
CA LEU A 75 -3.70 9.41 -2.53
C LEU A 75 -4.26 10.05 -1.25
N HIS A 76 -4.22 9.34 -0.12
CA HIS A 76 -4.72 9.85 1.15
C HIS A 76 -3.74 10.79 1.88
N SER A 77 -2.48 10.86 1.43
CA SER A 77 -1.48 11.82 1.93
C SER A 77 -1.46 13.14 1.15
N MET A 78 -2.19 13.22 0.03
CA MET A 78 -2.23 14.43 -0.80
C MET A 78 -2.76 15.67 -0.04
N PRO A 79 -2.39 16.89 -0.49
CA PRO A 79 -2.98 18.12 0.01
C PRO A 79 -4.51 18.09 -0.06
N GLU A 80 -5.15 18.73 0.94
CA GLU A 80 -6.62 18.73 1.08
C GLU A 80 -7.36 19.14 -0.18
N ALA A 81 -6.86 20.18 -0.87
CA ALA A 81 -7.45 20.67 -2.11
C ALA A 81 -7.51 19.57 -3.20
N THR A 82 -6.43 18.80 -3.36
CA THR A 82 -6.34 17.70 -4.32
C THR A 82 -7.26 16.54 -3.91
N ARG A 83 -7.28 16.17 -2.63
CA ARG A 83 -8.17 15.11 -2.12
C ARG A 83 -9.64 15.47 -2.28
N THR A 84 -10.00 16.73 -2.01
CA THR A 84 -11.35 17.23 -2.24
C THR A 84 -11.72 17.20 -3.72
N ALA A 85 -10.84 17.66 -4.61
CA ALA A 85 -11.08 17.69 -6.04
C ALA A 85 -11.24 16.29 -6.66
N LEU A 86 -10.56 15.28 -6.11
CA LEU A 86 -10.56 13.91 -6.63
C LEU A 86 -11.35 12.92 -5.76
N LYS A 87 -12.14 13.41 -4.79
CA LYS A 87 -12.77 12.61 -3.75
C LYS A 87 -13.53 11.39 -4.29
N ASP A 88 -14.38 11.58 -5.29
CA ASP A 88 -15.21 10.49 -5.82
C ASP A 88 -14.37 9.44 -6.54
N ARG A 89 -13.30 9.87 -7.23
CA ARG A 89 -12.37 8.95 -7.90
C ARG A 89 -11.56 8.15 -6.88
N ILE A 90 -11.09 8.81 -5.82
CA ILE A 90 -10.38 8.15 -4.71
C ILE A 90 -11.29 7.13 -4.04
N ALA A 91 -12.54 7.52 -3.72
CA ALA A 91 -13.51 6.61 -3.10
C ALA A 91 -13.82 5.39 -3.99
N HIS A 92 -13.90 5.58 -5.31
CA HIS A 92 -14.07 4.47 -6.25
C HIS A 92 -12.86 3.53 -6.29
N ALA A 93 -11.64 4.10 -6.31
CA ALA A 93 -10.41 3.33 -6.30
C ALA A 93 -10.20 2.56 -4.99
N ASP A 94 -10.57 3.17 -3.85
CA ASP A 94 -10.59 2.54 -2.53
C ASP A 94 -11.56 1.37 -2.50
N ASP A 95 -12.80 1.53 -3.00
CA ASP A 95 -13.79 0.45 -3.06
C ASP A 95 -13.31 -0.74 -3.91
N ALA A 96 -12.71 -0.48 -5.08
CA ALA A 96 -12.16 -1.53 -5.93
C ALA A 96 -11.05 -2.31 -5.20
N SER A 97 -10.10 -1.59 -4.59
CA SER A 97 -8.98 -2.19 -3.84
C SER A 97 -9.47 -2.96 -2.60
N TRP A 98 -10.43 -2.39 -1.87
CA TRP A 98 -11.06 -3.04 -0.72
C TRP A 98 -11.72 -4.36 -1.12
N ARG A 99 -12.53 -4.35 -2.19
CA ARG A 99 -13.17 -5.57 -2.71
C ARG A 99 -12.15 -6.62 -3.15
N PHE A 100 -11.02 -6.22 -3.74
CA PHE A 100 -9.92 -7.13 -4.06
C PHE A 100 -9.34 -7.76 -2.78
N LEU A 101 -8.94 -6.94 -1.81
CA LEU A 101 -8.31 -7.40 -0.58
C LEU A 101 -9.26 -8.31 0.22
N THR A 102 -10.54 -7.96 0.35
CA THR A 102 -11.53 -8.82 1.03
C THR A 102 -11.65 -10.19 0.36
N ARG A 103 -11.66 -10.25 -0.98
CA ARG A 103 -11.71 -11.54 -1.70
C ARG A 103 -10.42 -12.34 -1.59
N ALA A 104 -9.29 -11.66 -1.44
CA ALA A 104 -7.97 -12.28 -1.37
C ALA A 104 -7.58 -12.73 0.05
N GLN A 105 -8.37 -12.41 1.08
CA GLN A 105 -8.09 -12.85 2.44
C GLN A 105 -8.26 -14.37 2.56
N ASN A 106 -7.28 -15.03 3.16
CA ASN A 106 -7.29 -16.46 3.41
C ASN A 106 -8.23 -16.80 4.59
N GLU A 107 -8.60 -18.07 4.72
CA GLU A 107 -9.44 -18.57 5.83
C GLU A 107 -8.80 -18.35 7.22
N ASP A 108 -7.47 -18.25 7.29
CA ASP A 108 -6.72 -17.96 8.51
C ASP A 108 -6.67 -16.47 8.88
N GLY A 109 -7.32 -15.61 8.09
CA GLY A 109 -7.37 -14.16 8.26
C GLY A 109 -6.19 -13.41 7.63
N GLY A 110 -5.13 -14.09 7.19
CA GLY A 110 -3.97 -13.46 6.55
C GLY A 110 -4.18 -13.19 5.06
N TRP A 111 -3.22 -12.51 4.46
CA TRP A 111 -3.03 -12.41 3.01
C TRP A 111 -1.70 -13.00 2.63
N GLY A 112 -1.53 -13.33 1.36
CA GLY A 112 -0.26 -13.83 0.87
C GLY A 112 -0.22 -13.88 -0.65
N TYR A 113 0.91 -13.52 -1.24
CA TYR A 113 1.18 -13.92 -2.63
C TYR A 113 1.37 -15.46 -2.73
N ARG A 114 1.61 -16.11 -1.58
CA ARG A 114 1.43 -17.54 -1.29
C ARG A 114 0.69 -17.65 0.05
N PRO A 115 -0.20 -18.64 0.25
CA PRO A 115 -0.89 -18.84 1.53
C PRO A 115 0.08 -18.84 2.73
N GLY A 116 -0.23 -18.05 3.76
CA GLY A 116 0.56 -17.95 5.01
C GLY A 116 1.72 -16.94 5.02
N ASP A 117 1.83 -16.03 4.04
CA ASP A 117 2.87 -15.00 3.99
C ASP A 117 2.53 -13.70 4.79
N PRO A 118 3.18 -13.42 5.93
CA PRO A 118 2.82 -12.27 6.76
C PRO A 118 3.19 -10.90 6.13
N ALA A 119 4.12 -10.82 5.17
CA ALA A 119 4.46 -9.53 4.53
C ALA A 119 3.25 -8.96 3.77
N SER A 120 2.58 -9.80 2.99
CA SER A 120 1.34 -9.44 2.30
C SER A 120 0.21 -9.08 3.27
N THR A 121 0.16 -9.73 4.44
CA THR A 121 -0.78 -9.37 5.52
C THR A 121 -0.53 -7.95 6.01
N CYS A 122 0.73 -7.57 6.27
CA CYS A 122 1.07 -6.22 6.69
C CYS A 122 0.66 -5.16 5.65
N TYR A 123 0.96 -5.38 4.36
CA TYR A 123 0.56 -4.43 3.31
C TYR A 123 -0.95 -4.30 3.19
N SER A 124 -1.68 -5.41 3.30
CA SER A 124 -3.15 -5.40 3.23
C SER A 124 -3.76 -4.62 4.41
N LEU A 125 -3.26 -4.85 5.63
CA LEU A 125 -3.67 -4.10 6.81
C LEU A 125 -3.39 -2.60 6.67
N LEU A 126 -2.20 -2.24 6.18
CA LEU A 126 -1.82 -0.85 5.94
C LEU A 126 -2.70 -0.19 4.87
N ALA A 127 -3.01 -0.89 3.78
CA ALA A 127 -3.91 -0.40 2.74
C ALA A 127 -5.32 -0.14 3.30
N LEU A 128 -5.90 -1.11 4.01
CA LEU A 128 -7.23 -0.99 4.62
C LEU A 128 -7.27 0.15 5.64
N SER A 129 -6.23 0.30 6.48
CA SER A 129 -6.13 1.41 7.42
C SER A 129 -6.02 2.77 6.70
N ALA A 130 -5.26 2.85 5.60
CA ALA A 130 -5.16 4.07 4.79
C ALA A 130 -6.50 4.46 4.14
N MET A 131 -7.37 3.49 3.81
CA MET A 131 -8.76 3.72 3.38
C MET A 131 -9.71 4.11 4.54
N GLY A 132 -9.18 4.29 5.75
CA GLY A 132 -9.94 4.68 6.93
C GLY A 132 -10.68 3.54 7.62
N ARG A 133 -10.40 2.27 7.29
CA ARG A 133 -10.99 1.11 7.96
C ARG A 133 -10.38 0.93 9.35
N ARG A 134 -11.16 0.41 10.29
CA ARG A 134 -10.77 0.23 11.69
C ARG A 134 -11.07 -1.20 12.14
N ALA A 135 -10.23 -1.75 13.01
CA ALA A 135 -10.35 -3.13 13.47
C ALA A 135 -11.65 -3.39 14.25
N ASP A 136 -12.20 -2.36 14.89
CA ASP A 136 -13.43 -2.46 15.68
C ASP A 136 -14.69 -2.58 14.79
N ASP A 137 -14.63 -2.05 13.56
CA ASP A 137 -15.78 -1.95 12.66
C ASP A 137 -15.64 -2.80 11.38
N ASP A 138 -14.47 -3.40 11.15
CA ASP A 138 -14.16 -4.17 9.96
C ASP A 138 -13.63 -5.56 10.31
N ALA A 139 -14.45 -6.59 10.08
CA ALA A 139 -14.11 -7.99 10.35
C ALA A 139 -12.92 -8.49 9.51
N VAL A 140 -12.73 -7.98 8.29
CA VAL A 140 -11.60 -8.34 7.43
C VAL A 140 -10.31 -7.82 8.05
N LEU A 141 -10.30 -6.54 8.44
CA LEU A 141 -9.15 -5.94 9.11
C LEU A 141 -8.88 -6.63 10.47
N HIS A 142 -9.92 -6.87 11.25
CA HIS A 142 -9.83 -7.55 12.55
C HIS A 142 -9.19 -8.95 12.43
N ALA A 143 -9.67 -9.77 11.49
CA ALA A 143 -9.12 -11.10 11.25
C ALA A 143 -7.65 -11.04 10.81
N GLY A 144 -7.28 -10.04 10.02
CA GLY A 144 -5.89 -9.77 9.63
C GLY A 144 -4.97 -9.43 10.80
N VAL A 145 -5.43 -8.57 11.71
CA VAL A 145 -4.67 -8.21 12.92
C VAL A 145 -4.52 -9.43 13.83
N ALA A 146 -5.60 -10.19 14.04
CA ALA A 146 -5.57 -11.42 14.83
C ALA A 146 -4.62 -12.47 14.23
N HIS A 147 -4.67 -12.65 12.91
CA HIS A 147 -3.74 -13.52 12.18
C HIS A 147 -2.30 -13.07 12.43
N LEU A 148 -1.99 -11.78 12.19
CA LEU A 148 -0.64 -11.27 12.34
C LEU A 148 -0.10 -11.49 13.75
N LEU A 149 -0.87 -11.16 14.78
CA LEU A 149 -0.50 -11.38 16.18
C LEU A 149 -0.28 -12.87 16.51
N SER A 150 -1.03 -13.79 15.89
CA SER A 150 -0.82 -15.23 16.07
C SER A 150 0.49 -15.75 15.48
N ARG A 151 1.15 -14.97 14.61
CA ARG A 151 2.45 -15.30 14.01
C ARG A 151 3.65 -14.77 14.81
N GLN A 152 3.41 -14.02 15.89
CA GLN A 152 4.48 -13.51 16.75
C GLN A 152 5.22 -14.67 17.44
N ALA A 153 6.53 -14.70 17.33
CA ALA A 153 7.37 -15.66 18.07
C ALA A 153 7.42 -15.31 19.56
N SER A 154 7.86 -16.26 20.40
CA SER A 154 7.94 -16.07 21.86
C SER A 154 8.88 -14.95 22.31
N ASP A 155 9.83 -14.56 21.46
CA ASP A 155 10.75 -13.43 21.68
C ASP A 155 10.22 -12.11 21.11
N GLY A 156 9.01 -12.12 20.55
CA GLY A 156 8.36 -10.95 19.95
C GLY A 156 8.66 -10.72 18.48
N THR A 157 9.55 -11.51 17.87
CA THR A 157 9.96 -11.36 16.46
C THR A 157 8.94 -11.93 15.48
N PHE A 158 9.07 -11.55 14.22
CA PHE A 158 8.27 -12.06 13.11
C PHE A 158 9.18 -12.56 11.98
N THR A 159 8.69 -13.50 11.19
CA THR A 159 9.42 -14.01 10.00
C THR A 159 8.47 -14.05 8.81
N ALA A 160 8.85 -13.39 7.72
CA ALA A 160 8.12 -13.44 6.45
C ALA A 160 8.94 -14.13 5.36
N LEU A 161 8.25 -14.55 4.31
CA LEU A 161 8.93 -14.91 3.08
C LEU A 161 9.39 -13.62 2.38
N PRO A 162 10.57 -13.62 1.73
CA PRO A 162 10.99 -12.48 0.92
C PRO A 162 9.97 -12.24 -0.19
N ASP A 163 9.52 -11.00 -0.34
CA ASP A 163 8.59 -10.60 -1.40
C ASP A 163 9.22 -9.55 -2.34
N GLN A 164 10.30 -8.91 -1.92
CA GLN A 164 10.99 -7.90 -2.72
C GLN A 164 11.81 -8.54 -3.84
N VAL A 165 11.75 -7.94 -5.03
CA VAL A 165 12.44 -8.42 -6.23
C VAL A 165 13.29 -7.31 -6.84
N ALA A 166 14.52 -7.61 -7.27
CA ALA A 166 15.39 -6.65 -7.97
C ALA A 166 16.40 -7.34 -8.89
N PRO A 167 16.87 -6.69 -9.98
CA PRO A 167 16.16 -6.64 -11.26
C PRO A 167 15.70 -8.04 -11.72
N ARG A 168 14.37 -8.23 -11.74
CA ARG A 168 13.50 -9.29 -12.33
C ARG A 168 14.18 -10.65 -12.64
N THR A 169 14.02 -11.75 -11.90
CA THR A 169 13.10 -12.15 -10.80
C THR A 169 13.90 -12.63 -9.58
N LEU A 170 14.97 -11.91 -9.22
CA LEU A 170 15.79 -12.29 -8.07
C LEU A 170 15.12 -11.77 -6.81
N LEU A 171 14.65 -12.71 -5.99
CA LEU A 171 14.22 -12.43 -4.63
C LEU A 171 15.41 -11.94 -3.83
N PHE A 172 15.22 -10.87 -3.07
CA PHE A 172 16.15 -10.46 -2.05
C PHE A 172 15.40 -10.24 -0.74
N ASP A 173 16.12 -10.43 0.36
CA ASP A 173 15.59 -10.28 1.69
C ASP A 173 16.53 -9.46 2.54
N ALA A 174 15.97 -8.65 3.42
CA ALA A 174 16.67 -8.07 4.54
C ALA A 174 15.87 -8.41 5.80
N PRO A 175 16.46 -9.09 6.80
CA PRO A 175 15.73 -9.56 7.98
C PRO A 175 14.91 -8.48 8.69
N VAL A 176 15.37 -7.22 8.64
CA VAL A 176 14.70 -6.07 9.25
C VAL A 176 13.37 -5.70 8.60
N PHE A 177 13.12 -6.08 7.34
CA PHE A 177 11.90 -5.68 6.63
C PHE A 177 10.65 -6.23 7.30
N THR A 178 10.67 -7.49 7.73
CA THR A 178 9.49 -8.09 8.36
C THR A 178 9.08 -7.29 9.59
N ASP A 179 10.02 -7.02 10.50
CA ASP A 179 9.72 -6.29 11.73
C ASP A 179 9.24 -4.86 11.45
N ILE A 180 9.84 -4.16 10.47
CA ILE A 180 9.39 -2.82 10.05
C ILE A 180 7.92 -2.87 9.60
N TRP A 181 7.57 -3.81 8.72
CA TRP A 181 6.21 -3.88 8.18
C TRP A 181 5.18 -4.27 9.22
N VAL A 182 5.53 -5.17 10.14
CA VAL A 182 4.65 -5.56 11.25
C VAL A 182 4.40 -4.38 12.18
N LEU A 183 5.44 -3.66 12.59
CA LEU A 183 5.28 -2.49 13.45
C LEU A 183 4.40 -1.43 12.79
N LEU A 184 4.65 -1.11 11.51
CA LEU A 184 3.83 -0.18 10.75
C LEU A 184 2.37 -0.63 10.70
N ALA A 185 2.11 -1.90 10.38
CA ALA A 185 0.76 -2.43 10.25
C ALA A 185 0.00 -2.41 11.59
N LEU A 186 0.63 -2.87 12.68
CA LEU A 186 0.00 -2.88 14.00
C LEU A 186 -0.27 -1.46 14.50
N THR A 187 0.67 -0.52 14.32
CA THR A 187 0.46 0.90 14.69
C THR A 187 -0.66 1.54 13.87
N ALA A 188 -0.76 1.24 12.58
CA ALA A 188 -1.84 1.77 11.74
C ALA A 188 -3.22 1.22 12.12
N CYS A 189 -3.27 0.02 12.71
CA CYS A 189 -4.52 -0.65 13.09
C CYS A 189 -4.92 -0.43 14.55
N SER A 190 -3.98 -0.14 15.45
CA SER A 190 -4.28 0.26 16.82
C SER A 190 -4.96 1.63 16.80
N GLY A 191 -6.21 1.69 17.26
CA GLY A 191 -7.05 2.89 17.24
C GLY A 191 -6.60 4.06 18.13
N ASP A 192 -5.32 4.14 18.50
CA ASP A 192 -4.82 5.23 19.33
C ASP A 192 -4.65 6.52 18.52
N ALA A 193 -5.41 7.52 18.95
CA ALA A 193 -5.51 8.86 18.43
C ALA A 193 -4.16 9.59 18.49
N ALA A 194 -3.52 9.72 17.33
CA ALA A 194 -2.57 10.80 17.06
C ALA A 194 -2.74 11.28 15.61
N ARG A 195 -3.89 11.89 15.34
CA ARG A 195 -4.05 12.93 14.31
C ARG A 195 -4.87 14.06 14.89
#